data_AF-A0A7S0NPE7-F1
#
_entry.id   AF-A0A7S0NPE7-F1
#
_cell.length_a   1.000
_cell.length_b   1.000
_cell.length_c   1.000
_cell.angle_alpha   90.00
_cell.angle_beta   90.00
_cell.angle_gamma   90.00
#
_symmetry.space_group_name_H-M   'P 1'
#
loop_
_entity.id
_entity.type
_entity.pdbx_description
1 polymer ?
#
loop_
_entity_poly.entity_id
_entity_poly.type
_entity_poly.pdbx_seq_one_letter_code
_entity_poly.pdbx_strand_id
1 'polypeptide(L)'
;SLGFNVWACDADAVFMNDPRPMMRTHPWSVADMAVATDCIDIPSDKRYPLTHCDYNTGLVYMRARPAVLNFTERWRETVAIAKEKRIRDQAAFNMLTKMSRPSAVHDRGQPLARVLSSTDGGGGRINIALLPLSRYLNGHTYFVQHAHTLPAAEPPISVHMTYQFAEGKAFAYGKRQRLRQAGLWFVDDDAYFSGRYVKVSDAAATLPLRPMGPQVDSRDAVKYHLEEAKHRVAVLRALLGIAKVLGREVILPRMLCYCDFMWKEMKNCRVGGAESMRLPFDCPMDHVLDTPRFFEPNGVDVGVREPSFLSNPRVPPNVSSSVAKVSLAKALNDVELIRALAPHRDAAVIEIADVAGTFCGFTDTHVDEQFRTASERLLTYARSPFCMMEGSDNAPLFSQCCF
;
A
#
# COMPACT_ATOMS: atom_id res chain seq x y z
N SER A 1 -40.17 -5.06 9.95
CA SER A 1 -38.76 -4.71 9.70
C SER A 1 -38.03 -6.01 9.39
N LEU A 2 -37.35 -6.14 8.25
CA LEU A 2 -36.56 -7.34 7.88
C LEU A 2 -35.14 -7.34 8.48
N GLY A 3 -34.83 -6.39 9.37
CA GLY A 3 -33.53 -6.26 10.02
C GLY A 3 -32.78 -4.97 9.64
N PHE A 4 -31.46 -5.00 9.77
CA PHE A 4 -30.57 -3.87 9.50
C PHE A 4 -29.96 -3.95 8.10
N ASN A 5 -29.77 -2.80 7.45
CA ASN A 5 -28.86 -2.72 6.33
C ASN A 5 -27.42 -2.80 6.87
N VAL A 6 -26.56 -3.58 6.22
CA VAL A 6 -25.21 -3.86 6.71
C VAL A 6 -24.15 -3.47 5.70
N TRP A 7 -22.99 -3.06 6.21
CA TRP A 7 -21.74 -3.09 5.47
C TRP A 7 -20.98 -4.32 5.93
N ALA A 8 -20.75 -5.27 5.03
CA ALA A 8 -19.79 -6.34 5.22
C ALA A 8 -18.45 -5.85 4.68
N CYS A 9 -17.40 -5.90 5.50
CA CYS A 9 -16.08 -5.47 5.09
C CYS A 9 -15.00 -6.40 5.65
N ASP A 10 -13.89 -6.48 4.93
CA ASP A 10 -12.69 -7.12 5.43
C ASP A 10 -12.15 -6.36 6.65
N ALA A 11 -11.36 -7.05 7.48
CA ALA A 11 -10.72 -6.47 8.66
C ALA A 11 -9.68 -5.37 8.33
N ASP A 12 -9.30 -5.25 7.06
CA ASP A 12 -8.34 -4.29 6.53
C ASP A 12 -9.01 -3.22 5.64
N ALA A 13 -10.31 -2.98 5.84
CA ALA A 13 -11.01 -1.83 5.30
C ALA A 13 -11.10 -0.72 6.36
N VAL A 14 -10.78 0.51 5.96
CA VAL A 14 -10.88 1.70 6.81
C VAL A 14 -11.93 2.64 6.24
N PHE A 15 -12.96 2.97 7.02
CA PHE A 15 -13.89 4.05 6.69
C PHE A 15 -13.33 5.38 7.20
N MET A 16 -13.05 6.29 6.27
CA MET A 16 -12.54 7.64 6.56
C MET A 16 -13.67 8.66 6.69
N ASN A 17 -14.82 8.39 6.04
CA ASN A 17 -16.01 9.21 6.12
C ASN A 17 -17.27 8.34 6.22
N ASP A 18 -18.37 8.90 6.75
CA ASP A 18 -19.63 8.18 6.88
C ASP A 18 -20.21 7.78 5.50
N PRO A 19 -20.36 6.49 5.18
CA PRO A 19 -20.91 6.04 3.89
C PRO A 19 -22.44 6.17 3.82
N ARG A 20 -23.13 6.34 4.95
CA ARG A 20 -24.60 6.24 5.05
C ARG A 20 -25.35 7.32 4.26
N PRO A 21 -24.92 8.60 4.23
CA PRO A 21 -25.59 9.63 3.45
C PRO A 21 -25.66 9.27 1.96
N MET A 22 -24.56 8.78 1.38
CA MET A 22 -24.52 8.36 -0.03
C MET A 22 -25.56 7.27 -0.29
N MET A 23 -25.58 6.21 0.54
CA MET A 23 -26.52 5.09 0.40
C MET A 23 -28.00 5.46 0.56
N ARG A 24 -28.34 6.63 1.12
CA ARG A 24 -29.74 7.09 1.29
C ARG A 24 -30.23 7.97 0.15
N THR A 25 -29.35 8.41 -0.72
CA THR A 25 -29.67 9.33 -1.82
C THR A 25 -29.81 8.59 -3.14
N HIS A 26 -30.62 9.14 -4.04
CA HIS A 26 -30.69 8.66 -5.42
C HIS A 26 -29.34 8.90 -6.14
N PRO A 27 -28.82 7.96 -6.96
CA PRO A 27 -29.44 6.69 -7.36
C PRO A 27 -29.17 5.52 -6.39
N TRP A 28 -28.27 5.66 -5.42
CA TRP A 28 -27.85 4.60 -4.49
C TRP A 28 -29.01 3.99 -3.67
N SER A 29 -30.04 4.78 -3.39
CA SER A 29 -31.26 4.35 -2.69
C SER A 29 -32.02 3.22 -3.41
N VAL A 30 -31.87 3.12 -4.73
CA VAL A 30 -32.56 2.12 -5.57
C VAL A 30 -31.87 0.76 -5.52
N ALA A 31 -30.54 0.74 -5.33
CA ALA A 31 -29.75 -0.48 -5.31
C ALA A 31 -30.10 -1.38 -4.11
N ASP A 32 -30.12 -2.69 -4.35
CA ASP A 32 -30.25 -3.71 -3.31
C ASP A 32 -28.92 -3.92 -2.58
N MET A 33 -27.82 -3.86 -3.34
CA MET A 33 -26.44 -3.98 -2.86
C MET A 33 -25.56 -2.90 -3.49
N ALA A 34 -24.46 -2.54 -2.83
CA ALA A 34 -23.39 -1.74 -3.43
C ALA A 34 -22.03 -2.40 -3.18
N VAL A 35 -21.15 -2.40 -4.18
CA VAL A 35 -19.90 -3.15 -4.14
C VAL A 35 -18.75 -2.34 -4.73
N ALA A 36 -17.55 -2.51 -4.16
CA ALA A 36 -16.33 -1.93 -4.70
C ALA A 36 -15.84 -2.70 -5.95
N THR A 37 -14.86 -2.14 -6.67
CA THR A 37 -14.27 -2.76 -7.87
C THR A 37 -12.77 -3.00 -7.67
N ASP A 38 -12.29 -4.11 -8.24
CA ASP A 38 -10.86 -4.42 -8.41
C ASP A 38 -10.27 -3.72 -9.66
N CYS A 39 -11.01 -2.82 -10.31
CA CYS A 39 -10.38 -1.91 -11.26
C CYS A 39 -9.51 -0.88 -10.55
N ILE A 40 -8.54 -0.36 -11.29
CA ILE A 40 -7.60 0.69 -10.83
C ILE A 40 -7.57 1.91 -11.76
N ASP A 41 -8.47 1.95 -12.77
CA ASP A 41 -8.60 3.03 -13.75
C ASP A 41 -9.56 4.12 -13.29
N ILE A 42 -9.01 5.08 -12.54
CA ILE A 42 -9.74 6.24 -12.02
C ILE A 42 -10.36 7.10 -13.14
N PRO A 43 -9.65 7.48 -14.22
CA PRO A 43 -10.24 8.27 -15.31
C PRO A 43 -11.43 7.58 -16.00
N SER A 44 -11.34 6.28 -16.25
CA SER A 44 -12.43 5.52 -16.86
C SER A 44 -13.61 5.32 -15.93
N ASP A 45 -13.36 4.99 -14.65
CA ASP A 45 -14.44 4.83 -13.67
C ASP A 45 -15.27 6.10 -13.53
N LYS A 46 -14.66 7.28 -13.60
CA LYS A 46 -15.38 8.57 -13.56
C LYS A 46 -16.43 8.70 -14.68
N ARG A 47 -16.21 8.08 -15.84
CA ARG A 47 -17.11 8.18 -17.00
C ARG A 47 -18.14 7.06 -17.06
N TYR A 48 -17.77 5.85 -16.66
CA TYR A 48 -18.64 4.68 -16.76
C TYR A 48 -18.36 3.67 -15.63
N PRO A 49 -19.40 2.95 -15.16
CA PRO A 49 -19.20 1.87 -14.20
C PRO A 49 -18.35 0.75 -14.80
N LEU A 50 -17.24 0.41 -14.14
CA LEU A 50 -16.29 -0.58 -14.67
C LEU A 50 -16.74 -2.01 -14.37
N THR A 51 -17.56 -2.59 -15.25
CA THR A 51 -18.10 -3.96 -15.11
C THR A 51 -17.15 -5.07 -15.58
N HIS A 52 -16.04 -4.71 -16.22
CA HIS A 52 -15.10 -5.67 -16.80
C HIS A 52 -14.12 -6.24 -15.76
N CYS A 53 -13.82 -5.50 -14.69
CA CYS A 53 -13.09 -6.02 -13.53
C CYS A 53 -14.01 -6.77 -12.58
N ASP A 54 -13.40 -7.56 -11.71
CA ASP A 54 -14.12 -8.18 -10.60
C ASP A 54 -14.63 -7.16 -9.60
N TYR A 55 -15.81 -7.47 -9.07
CA TYR A 55 -16.36 -6.78 -7.92
C TYR A 55 -15.62 -7.27 -6.69
N ASN A 56 -15.14 -6.34 -5.88
CA ASN A 56 -14.38 -6.64 -4.69
C ASN A 56 -15.32 -6.88 -3.50
N THR A 57 -15.21 -8.04 -2.86
CA THR A 57 -16.09 -8.45 -1.75
C THR A 57 -15.58 -8.06 -0.38
N GLY A 58 -14.41 -7.43 -0.28
CA GLY A 58 -13.92 -6.86 0.97
C GLY A 58 -14.65 -5.56 1.38
N LEU A 59 -15.58 -5.08 0.54
CA LEU A 59 -16.50 -4.01 0.90
C LEU A 59 -17.84 -4.12 0.15
N VAL A 60 -18.87 -4.60 0.85
CA VAL A 60 -20.20 -4.81 0.29
C VAL A 60 -21.27 -4.21 1.20
N TYR A 61 -22.06 -3.30 0.67
CA TYR A 61 -23.30 -2.85 1.29
C TYR A 61 -24.46 -3.75 0.89
N MET A 62 -25.27 -4.15 1.88
CA MET A 62 -26.42 -5.02 1.70
C MET A 62 -27.64 -4.44 2.39
N ARG A 63 -28.74 -4.28 1.65
CA ARG A 63 -30.02 -3.90 2.25
C ARG A 63 -30.76 -5.09 2.83
N ALA A 64 -31.50 -4.88 3.91
CA ALA A 64 -32.41 -5.86 4.48
C ALA A 64 -33.65 -6.05 3.58
N ARG A 65 -33.49 -6.79 2.48
CA ARG A 65 -34.54 -7.10 1.50
C ARG A 65 -34.55 -8.61 1.21
N PRO A 66 -35.71 -9.21 0.87
CA PRO A 66 -35.79 -10.64 0.58
C PRO A 66 -34.87 -11.07 -0.57
N ALA A 67 -34.75 -10.25 -1.62
CA ALA A 67 -33.85 -10.51 -2.75
C ALA A 67 -32.37 -10.60 -2.31
N VAL A 68 -31.94 -9.73 -1.39
CA VAL A 68 -30.57 -9.72 -0.87
C VAL A 68 -30.33 -10.94 0.02
N LEU A 69 -31.28 -11.30 0.88
CA LEU A 69 -31.17 -12.51 1.72
C LEU A 69 -31.01 -13.77 0.86
N ASN A 70 -31.90 -13.94 -0.13
CA ASN A 70 -31.84 -15.06 -1.06
C ASN A 70 -30.51 -15.09 -1.85
N PHE A 71 -30.02 -13.94 -2.29
CA PHE A 71 -28.71 -13.85 -2.95
C PHE A 71 -27.57 -14.25 -2.00
N THR A 72 -27.57 -13.75 -0.76
CA THR A 72 -26.51 -14.08 0.21
C THR A 72 -26.49 -15.54 0.62
N GLU A 73 -27.66 -16.20 0.70
CA GLU A 73 -27.74 -17.65 0.93
C GLU A 73 -27.12 -18.44 -0.23
N ARG A 74 -27.45 -18.10 -1.48
CA ARG A 74 -26.85 -18.70 -2.67
C ARG A 74 -25.36 -18.43 -2.76
N TRP A 75 -24.91 -17.23 -2.40
CA TRP A 75 -23.50 -16.87 -2.38
C TRP A 75 -22.73 -17.73 -1.37
N ARG A 76 -23.23 -17.83 -0.14
CA ARG A 76 -22.68 -18.73 0.89
C ARG A 76 -22.63 -20.18 0.41
N GLU A 77 -23.71 -20.69 -0.17
CA GLU A 77 -23.79 -22.06 -0.69
C GLU A 77 -22.79 -22.30 -1.82
N THR A 78 -22.66 -21.36 -2.76
CA THR A 78 -21.69 -21.43 -3.86
C THR A 78 -20.26 -21.56 -3.33
N VAL A 79 -19.92 -20.82 -2.27
CA VAL A 79 -18.61 -20.94 -1.60
C VAL A 79 -18.49 -22.30 -0.89
N ALA A 80 -19.52 -22.74 -0.17
CA ALA A 80 -19.49 -23.96 0.62
C ALA A 80 -19.35 -25.25 -0.22
N ILE A 81 -19.94 -25.28 -1.43
CA ILE A 81 -19.88 -26.43 -2.33
C ILE A 81 -18.73 -26.36 -3.34
N ALA A 82 -17.97 -25.28 -3.36
CA ALA A 82 -16.88 -25.08 -4.30
C ALA A 82 -15.78 -26.15 -4.11
N LYS A 83 -15.50 -26.90 -5.18
CA LYS A 83 -14.40 -27.88 -5.20
C LYS A 83 -13.05 -27.25 -5.48
N GLU A 84 -13.03 -26.14 -6.22
CA GLU A 84 -11.80 -25.43 -6.57
C GLU A 84 -11.42 -24.43 -5.48
N LYS A 85 -10.21 -24.54 -4.94
CA LYS A 85 -9.70 -23.64 -3.87
C LYS A 85 -9.73 -22.15 -4.21
N ARG A 86 -9.72 -21.81 -5.51
CA ARG A 86 -9.79 -20.42 -5.98
C ARG A 86 -11.19 -19.82 -5.90
N ILE A 87 -12.24 -20.65 -5.87
CA ILE A 87 -13.62 -20.20 -5.78
C ILE A 87 -13.92 -19.94 -4.30
N ARG A 88 -13.44 -18.78 -3.84
CA ARG A 88 -13.79 -18.20 -2.54
C ARG A 88 -14.92 -17.18 -2.71
N ASP A 89 -15.19 -16.42 -1.68
CA ASP A 89 -16.25 -15.42 -1.61
C ASP A 89 -16.24 -14.46 -2.82
N GLN A 90 -15.11 -13.82 -3.15
CA GLN A 90 -15.05 -12.88 -4.28
C GLN A 90 -15.37 -13.55 -5.63
N ALA A 91 -14.75 -14.70 -5.90
CA ALA A 91 -14.97 -15.43 -7.14
C ALA A 91 -16.41 -15.91 -7.26
N ALA A 92 -16.98 -16.48 -6.19
CA ALA A 92 -18.37 -16.90 -6.15
C ALA A 92 -19.34 -15.73 -6.38
N PHE A 93 -19.08 -14.56 -5.77
CA PHE A 93 -19.89 -13.36 -5.96
C PHE A 93 -19.90 -12.92 -7.43
N ASN A 94 -18.73 -12.87 -8.06
CA ASN A 94 -18.61 -12.50 -9.48
C ASN A 94 -19.25 -13.54 -10.39
N MET A 95 -19.10 -14.83 -10.11
CA MET A 95 -19.76 -15.91 -10.87
C MET A 95 -21.28 -15.75 -10.88
N LEU A 96 -21.89 -15.47 -9.71
CA LEU A 96 -23.34 -15.31 -9.61
C LEU A 96 -23.82 -14.02 -10.30
N THR A 97 -23.16 -12.90 -10.02
CA THR A 97 -23.60 -11.57 -10.49
C THR A 97 -23.30 -11.29 -11.97
N LYS A 98 -22.37 -12.06 -12.56
CA LYS A 98 -21.96 -11.96 -13.98
C LYS A 98 -22.34 -13.20 -14.81
N MET A 99 -23.14 -14.12 -14.27
CA MET A 99 -23.67 -15.27 -15.03
C MET A 99 -24.42 -14.82 -16.30
N SER A 100 -24.97 -13.62 -16.29
CA SER A 100 -25.43 -12.91 -17.47
C SER A 100 -24.89 -11.49 -17.44
N ARG A 101 -24.74 -10.88 -18.63
CA ARG A 101 -24.25 -9.50 -18.75
C ARG A 101 -25.14 -8.54 -17.94
N PRO A 102 -24.59 -7.79 -16.97
CA PRO A 102 -25.36 -6.78 -16.24
C PRO A 102 -25.94 -5.73 -17.20
N SER A 103 -27.18 -5.29 -16.93
CA SER A 103 -27.86 -4.25 -17.71
C SER A 103 -28.10 -3.00 -16.87
N ALA A 104 -28.22 -1.84 -17.52
CA ALA A 104 -28.52 -0.60 -16.81
C ALA A 104 -29.92 -0.65 -16.17
N VAL A 105 -30.02 -0.27 -14.90
CA VAL A 105 -31.33 0.02 -14.27
C VAL A 105 -31.82 1.35 -14.82
N HIS A 106 -33.09 1.44 -15.16
CA HIS A 106 -33.71 2.69 -15.61
C HIS A 106 -34.67 3.21 -14.54
N ASP A 107 -34.65 4.51 -14.30
CA ASP A 107 -35.65 5.21 -13.50
C ASP A 107 -36.18 6.39 -14.31
N ARG A 108 -37.51 6.53 -14.39
CA ARG A 108 -38.20 7.55 -15.21
C ARG A 108 -37.68 7.65 -16.65
N GLY A 109 -37.35 6.51 -17.26
CA GLY A 109 -36.85 6.41 -18.63
C GLY A 109 -35.38 6.77 -18.82
N GLN A 110 -34.64 7.09 -17.76
CA GLN A 110 -33.21 7.39 -17.82
C GLN A 110 -32.38 6.28 -17.14
N PRO A 111 -31.23 5.88 -17.71
CA PRO A 111 -30.36 4.92 -17.07
C PRO A 111 -29.76 5.52 -15.80
N LEU A 112 -29.81 4.77 -14.71
CA LEU A 112 -29.19 5.14 -13.45
C LEU A 112 -27.68 4.98 -13.55
N ALA A 113 -26.97 6.07 -13.26
CA ALA A 113 -25.52 6.04 -13.16
C ALA A 113 -25.10 5.00 -12.12
N ARG A 114 -24.27 4.03 -12.53
CA ARG A 114 -23.63 3.01 -11.70
C ARG A 114 -24.53 1.96 -11.04
N VAL A 115 -25.86 2.01 -11.24
CA VAL A 115 -26.76 0.96 -10.74
C VAL A 115 -27.11 0.00 -11.87
N LEU A 116 -26.71 -1.25 -11.70
CA LEU A 116 -26.83 -2.30 -12.68
C LEU A 116 -27.77 -3.38 -12.17
N SER A 117 -28.56 -3.94 -13.06
CA SER A 117 -29.36 -5.11 -12.77
C SER A 117 -28.57 -6.34 -13.18
N SER A 118 -28.24 -7.17 -12.19
CA SER A 118 -27.53 -8.43 -12.32
C SER A 118 -28.46 -9.61 -12.05
N THR A 119 -28.02 -10.81 -12.42
CA THR A 119 -28.64 -12.05 -11.97
C THR A 119 -28.38 -12.23 -10.47
N ASP A 120 -29.34 -12.83 -9.77
CA ASP A 120 -29.21 -13.20 -8.36
C ASP A 120 -28.56 -14.60 -8.17
N GLY A 121 -27.97 -15.17 -9.22
CA GLY A 121 -27.48 -16.55 -9.24
C GLY A 121 -28.59 -17.59 -9.42
N GLY A 122 -29.82 -17.16 -9.73
CA GLY A 122 -30.97 -18.01 -10.02
C GLY A 122 -31.78 -17.52 -11.21
N GLY A 123 -33.10 -17.59 -11.10
CA GLY A 123 -34.04 -17.03 -12.08
C GLY A 123 -34.44 -15.58 -11.80
N GLY A 124 -33.89 -14.95 -10.76
CA GLY A 124 -34.24 -13.60 -10.32
C GLY A 124 -33.22 -12.55 -10.75
N ARG A 125 -33.45 -11.32 -10.28
CA ARG A 125 -32.57 -10.17 -10.54
C ARG A 125 -32.30 -9.42 -9.24
N ILE A 126 -31.12 -8.81 -9.18
CA ILE A 126 -30.67 -7.98 -8.07
C ILE A 126 -30.04 -6.70 -8.61
N ASN A 127 -30.36 -5.56 -8.00
CA ASN A 127 -29.77 -4.27 -8.40
C ASN A 127 -28.49 -4.01 -7.60
N ILE A 128 -27.35 -3.95 -8.28
CA ILE A 128 -26.02 -3.74 -7.72
C ILE A 128 -25.51 -2.37 -8.15
N ALA A 129 -25.16 -1.54 -7.18
CA ALA A 129 -24.45 -0.29 -7.43
C ALA A 129 -22.93 -0.52 -7.38
N LEU A 130 -22.20 -0.03 -8.39
CA LEU A 130 -20.74 0.00 -8.35
C LEU A 130 -20.27 1.27 -7.66
N LEU A 131 -19.60 1.11 -6.53
CA LEU A 131 -19.04 2.20 -5.74
C LEU A 131 -17.95 2.93 -6.54
N PRO A 132 -17.91 4.27 -6.51
CA PRO A 132 -16.96 5.04 -7.31
C PRO A 132 -15.55 4.87 -6.77
N LEU A 133 -14.63 4.48 -7.65
CA LEU A 133 -13.24 4.19 -7.29
C LEU A 133 -12.52 5.43 -6.73
N SER A 134 -12.95 6.63 -7.11
CA SER A 134 -12.45 7.90 -6.58
C SER A 134 -12.80 8.15 -5.10
N ARG A 135 -13.76 7.42 -4.53
CA ARG A 135 -14.16 7.57 -3.11
C ARG A 135 -14.03 6.27 -2.31
N TYR A 136 -14.14 5.12 -2.96
CA TYR A 136 -13.95 3.80 -2.37
C TYR A 136 -12.64 3.24 -2.92
N LEU A 137 -11.55 3.72 -2.35
CA LEU A 137 -10.21 3.49 -2.87
C LEU A 137 -9.73 2.10 -2.47
N ASN A 138 -9.02 1.46 -3.38
CA ASN A 138 -8.30 0.22 -3.11
C ASN A 138 -6.82 0.52 -2.83
N GLY A 139 -6.05 -0.50 -2.45
CA GLY A 139 -4.69 -0.25 -2.00
C GLY A 139 -3.73 0.19 -3.12
N HIS A 140 -4.07 -0.01 -4.39
CA HIS A 140 -3.31 0.57 -5.49
C HIS A 140 -3.66 2.06 -5.68
N THR A 141 -4.95 2.36 -5.80
CA THR A 141 -5.44 3.73 -6.05
C THR A 141 -5.18 4.69 -4.89
N TYR A 142 -5.16 4.21 -3.64
CA TYR A 142 -4.82 5.04 -2.48
C TYR A 142 -3.30 5.23 -2.30
N PHE A 143 -2.52 4.14 -2.25
CA PHE A 143 -1.13 4.20 -1.79
C PHE A 143 -0.09 4.30 -2.90
N VAL A 144 -0.46 3.97 -4.14
CA VAL A 144 0.46 3.99 -5.30
C VAL A 144 0.10 5.16 -6.20
N GLN A 145 -1.17 5.24 -6.64
CA GLN A 145 -1.64 6.35 -7.47
C GLN A 145 -1.91 7.64 -6.70
N HIS A 146 -2.02 7.57 -5.37
CA HIS A 146 -2.36 8.71 -4.50
C HIS A 146 -3.60 9.46 -5.00
N ALA A 147 -4.63 8.74 -5.44
CA ALA A 147 -5.77 9.31 -6.16
C ALA A 147 -6.53 10.38 -5.34
N HIS A 148 -6.52 10.24 -4.01
CA HIS A 148 -7.09 11.20 -3.07
C HIS A 148 -6.37 12.57 -3.03
N THR A 149 -5.17 12.67 -3.61
CA THR A 149 -4.38 13.91 -3.71
C THR A 149 -4.52 14.59 -5.07
N LEU A 150 -5.27 13.99 -6.00
CA LEU A 150 -5.46 14.57 -7.33
C LEU A 150 -6.29 15.86 -7.27
N PRO A 151 -6.13 16.78 -8.22
CA PRO A 151 -6.97 17.97 -8.31
C PRO A 151 -8.45 17.59 -8.39
N ALA A 152 -9.29 18.26 -7.58
CA ALA A 152 -10.72 17.98 -7.44
C ALA A 152 -11.07 16.56 -6.96
N ALA A 153 -10.15 15.85 -6.30
CA ALA A 153 -10.47 14.62 -5.60
C ALA A 153 -11.50 14.90 -4.49
N GLU A 154 -12.58 14.14 -4.49
CA GLU A 154 -13.54 14.15 -3.38
C GLU A 154 -12.94 13.43 -2.17
N PRO A 155 -13.34 13.79 -0.93
CA PRO A 155 -12.92 13.07 0.25
C PRO A 155 -13.23 11.56 0.15
N PRO A 156 -12.23 10.68 0.33
CA PRO A 156 -12.42 9.24 0.34
C PRO A 156 -13.43 8.82 1.41
N ILE A 157 -14.35 7.92 1.08
CA ILE A 157 -15.25 7.28 2.06
C ILE A 157 -14.54 6.11 2.72
N SER A 158 -13.85 5.28 1.94
CA SER A 158 -13.11 4.16 2.49
C SER A 158 -11.84 3.86 1.71
N VAL A 159 -10.96 3.12 2.37
CA VAL A 159 -9.77 2.52 1.77
C VAL A 159 -9.76 1.04 2.13
N HIS A 160 -9.66 0.16 1.14
CA HIS A 160 -9.53 -1.29 1.35
C HIS A 160 -8.14 -1.78 0.95
N MET A 161 -7.51 -2.57 1.82
CA MET A 161 -6.14 -3.02 1.58
C MET A 161 -6.08 -4.21 0.60
N THR A 162 -6.21 -3.92 -0.69
CA THR A 162 -5.87 -4.83 -1.82
C THR A 162 -4.67 -4.34 -2.64
N TYR A 163 -4.04 -5.22 -3.43
CA TYR A 163 -2.80 -4.90 -4.16
C TYR A 163 -1.60 -4.58 -3.24
N GLN A 164 -1.44 -5.37 -2.17
CA GLN A 164 -0.30 -5.33 -1.24
C GLN A 164 0.64 -6.51 -1.45
N PHE A 165 1.86 -6.28 -0.99
CA PHE A 165 2.97 -7.20 -1.10
C PHE A 165 3.55 -7.49 0.29
N ALA A 166 4.57 -8.35 0.30
CA ALA A 166 5.36 -8.62 1.49
C ALA A 166 4.53 -9.03 2.73
N GLU A 167 3.54 -9.91 2.59
CA GLU A 167 2.80 -10.42 3.75
C GLU A 167 3.51 -11.61 4.41
N GLY A 168 3.52 -11.61 5.74
CA GLY A 168 4.07 -12.72 6.53
C GLY A 168 3.08 -13.88 6.61
N LYS A 169 3.58 -15.08 6.95
CA LYS A 169 2.69 -16.24 7.18
C LYS A 169 1.79 -16.04 8.39
N ALA A 170 2.29 -15.34 9.40
CA ALA A 170 1.62 -15.15 10.69
C ALA A 170 0.88 -13.82 10.81
N PHE A 171 1.28 -12.80 10.05
CA PHE A 171 0.74 -11.45 10.21
C PHE A 171 0.81 -10.63 8.93
N ALA A 172 -0.18 -9.74 8.75
CA ALA A 172 -0.32 -8.88 7.59
C ALA A 172 0.56 -7.61 7.68
N TYR A 173 1.89 -7.80 7.72
CA TYR A 173 2.86 -6.72 7.93
C TYR A 173 2.80 -5.62 6.85
N GLY A 174 2.60 -5.98 5.58
CA GLY A 174 2.57 -5.03 4.47
C GLY A 174 1.37 -4.09 4.60
N LYS A 175 0.17 -4.66 4.75
CA LYS A 175 -1.07 -3.93 5.02
C LYS A 175 -0.96 -3.01 6.23
N ARG A 176 -0.49 -3.52 7.38
CA ARG A 176 -0.30 -2.70 8.59
C ARG A 176 0.61 -1.52 8.31
N GLN A 177 1.75 -1.74 7.63
CA GLN A 177 2.69 -0.66 7.37
C GLN A 177 2.16 0.37 6.39
N ARG A 178 1.40 -0.02 5.35
CA ARG A 178 0.70 0.95 4.51
C ARG A 178 -0.23 1.85 5.32
N LEU A 179 -1.04 1.24 6.19
CA LEU A 179 -1.95 1.97 7.06
C LEU A 179 -1.21 2.93 8.00
N ARG A 180 -0.10 2.49 8.63
CA ARG A 180 0.74 3.36 9.46
C ARG A 180 1.34 4.52 8.66
N GLN A 181 1.96 4.23 7.52
CA GLN A 181 2.54 5.25 6.62
C GLN A 181 1.54 6.33 6.22
N ALA A 182 0.27 5.95 6.01
CA ALA A 182 -0.80 6.88 5.67
C ALA A 182 -1.54 7.51 6.86
N GLY A 183 -1.15 7.19 8.11
CA GLY A 183 -1.86 7.67 9.30
C GLY A 183 -3.26 7.10 9.49
N LEU A 184 -3.54 5.92 8.90
CA LEU A 184 -4.83 5.22 8.95
C LEU A 184 -4.83 4.03 9.92
N TRP A 185 -3.72 3.80 10.64
CA TRP A 185 -3.62 2.76 11.66
C TRP A 185 -3.79 3.36 13.06
N PHE A 186 -4.93 3.10 13.69
CA PHE A 186 -5.33 3.77 14.94
C PHE A 186 -5.16 2.93 16.21
N VAL A 187 -4.75 1.67 16.08
CA VAL A 187 -4.81 0.68 17.17
C VAL A 187 -3.46 0.39 17.82
N ASP A 188 -2.41 1.15 17.49
CA ASP A 188 -1.14 1.04 18.22
C ASP A 188 -1.25 1.60 19.65
N ASP A 189 -0.55 1.00 20.59
CA ASP A 189 -0.46 1.49 21.98
C ASP A 189 0.49 2.69 22.08
N ASP A 190 0.36 3.48 23.17
CA ASP A 190 1.18 4.67 23.40
C ASP A 190 2.69 4.38 23.47
N ALA A 191 3.05 3.15 23.85
CA ALA A 191 4.44 2.68 23.83
C ALA A 191 5.05 2.72 22.42
N TYR A 192 4.25 2.59 21.36
CA TYR A 192 4.74 2.66 19.97
C TYR A 192 5.31 4.04 19.62
N PHE A 193 4.72 5.10 20.20
CA PHE A 193 5.01 6.50 19.96
C PHE A 193 6.10 7.06 20.88
N SER A 194 6.56 6.26 21.84
CA SER A 194 7.59 6.63 22.80
C SER A 194 8.89 5.92 22.43
N GLY A 195 10.02 6.64 22.42
CA GLY A 195 11.30 6.02 22.13
C GLY A 195 12.41 6.99 21.75
N ARG A 196 13.51 6.42 21.28
CA ARG A 196 14.67 7.14 20.77
C ARG A 196 14.99 6.67 19.37
N TYR A 197 15.21 7.63 18.49
CA TYR A 197 15.24 7.40 17.06
C TYR A 197 16.49 7.99 16.41
N VAL A 198 16.85 7.40 15.28
CA VAL A 198 17.75 7.99 14.30
C VAL A 198 17.02 8.09 12.96
N LYS A 199 17.28 9.15 12.22
CA LYS A 199 16.80 9.33 10.84
C LYS A 199 17.86 10.03 9.99
N VAL A 200 17.74 9.87 8.68
CA VAL A 200 18.46 10.70 7.71
C VAL A 200 17.63 11.94 7.41
N SER A 201 18.28 13.05 7.06
CA SER A 201 17.59 14.23 6.55
C SER A 201 16.83 13.92 5.25
N ASP A 202 15.76 14.68 5.00
CA ASP A 202 14.93 14.48 3.81
C ASP A 202 15.72 14.73 2.51
N ALA A 203 16.75 15.57 2.54
CA ALA A 203 17.61 15.88 1.40
C ALA A 203 18.51 14.71 0.97
N ALA A 204 18.84 13.80 1.88
CA ALA A 204 19.65 12.60 1.60
C ALA A 204 18.83 11.31 1.64
N ALA A 205 17.52 11.38 1.92
CA ALA A 205 16.63 10.23 1.94
C ALA A 205 16.49 9.56 0.56
N THR A 206 16.46 10.37 -0.50
CA THR A 206 16.26 9.94 -1.89
C THR A 206 17.27 10.62 -2.81
N LEU A 207 17.44 10.13 -4.03
CA LEU A 207 18.17 10.86 -5.06
C LEU A 207 17.33 12.10 -5.51
N PRO A 208 17.95 13.06 -6.23
CA PRO A 208 17.21 14.18 -6.80
C PRO A 208 16.04 13.72 -7.67
N LEU A 209 14.88 14.33 -7.45
CA LEU A 209 13.62 13.97 -8.13
C LEU A 209 13.75 14.14 -9.65
N ARG A 210 13.34 13.11 -10.41
CA ARG A 210 13.30 13.13 -11.88
C ARG A 210 11.87 12.86 -12.40
N PRO A 211 11.01 13.88 -12.56
CA PRO A 211 9.64 13.68 -13.03
C PRO A 211 9.59 12.94 -14.37
N MET A 212 8.63 12.02 -14.52
CA MET A 212 8.46 11.23 -15.74
C MET A 212 7.08 11.42 -16.35
N GLY A 213 7.07 11.60 -17.67
CA GLY A 213 5.83 11.70 -18.43
C GLY A 213 5.04 10.37 -18.48
N PRO A 214 3.80 10.43 -18.98
CA PRO A 214 2.96 9.24 -19.17
C PRO A 214 3.51 8.27 -20.23
N GLN A 215 4.34 8.75 -21.16
CA GLN A 215 4.93 7.97 -22.25
C GLN A 215 6.42 7.66 -22.03
N VAL A 216 6.86 7.59 -20.76
CA VAL A 216 8.27 7.28 -20.44
C VAL A 216 8.67 5.90 -20.97
N ASP A 217 9.90 5.79 -21.49
CA ASP A 217 10.46 4.47 -21.82
C ASP A 217 10.67 3.69 -20.53
N SER A 218 10.11 2.48 -20.50
CA SER A 218 10.20 1.59 -19.35
C SER A 218 11.65 1.32 -18.91
N ARG A 219 12.62 1.30 -19.82
CA ARG A 219 14.05 1.09 -19.51
C ARG A 219 14.64 2.24 -18.70
N ASP A 220 14.27 3.48 -19.04
CA ASP A 220 14.73 4.66 -18.30
C ASP A 220 14.13 4.66 -16.88
N ALA A 221 12.82 4.44 -16.79
CA ALA A 221 12.11 4.35 -15.52
C ALA A 221 12.69 3.26 -14.60
N VAL A 222 12.96 2.07 -15.13
CA VAL A 222 13.62 0.96 -14.43
C VAL A 222 15.03 1.34 -13.98
N LYS A 223 15.85 1.96 -14.85
CA LYS A 223 17.19 2.41 -14.48
C LYS A 223 17.16 3.31 -13.25
N TYR A 224 16.27 4.31 -13.24
CA TYR A 224 16.14 5.22 -12.11
C TYR A 224 15.56 4.55 -10.86
N HIS A 225 14.65 3.59 -11.02
CA HIS A 225 14.17 2.77 -9.91
C HIS A 225 15.32 2.00 -9.23
N LEU A 226 16.22 1.41 -10.03
CA LEU A 226 17.38 0.67 -9.53
C LEU A 226 18.46 1.58 -8.93
N GLU A 227 18.62 2.81 -9.43
CA GLU A 227 19.48 3.83 -8.81
C GLU A 227 18.96 4.19 -7.40
N GLU A 228 17.65 4.45 -7.24
CA GLU A 228 17.03 4.67 -5.93
C GLU A 228 17.14 3.45 -5.02
N ALA A 229 16.96 2.23 -5.55
CA ALA A 229 17.10 1.02 -4.75
C ALA A 229 18.52 0.88 -4.16
N LYS A 230 19.57 1.17 -4.94
CA LYS A 230 20.96 1.18 -4.47
C LYS A 230 21.19 2.25 -3.40
N HIS A 231 20.71 3.47 -3.63
CA HIS A 231 20.78 4.57 -2.66
C HIS A 231 20.11 4.20 -1.34
N ARG A 232 18.87 3.70 -1.41
CA ARG A 232 18.10 3.25 -0.24
C ARG A 232 18.84 2.18 0.56
N VAL A 233 19.42 1.17 -0.09
CA VAL A 233 20.18 0.12 0.61
C VAL A 233 21.37 0.72 1.37
N ALA A 234 22.12 1.63 0.76
CA ALA A 234 23.24 2.31 1.42
C ALA A 234 22.78 3.15 2.63
N VAL A 235 21.69 3.91 2.48
CA VAL A 235 21.10 4.72 3.55
C VAL A 235 20.59 3.85 4.70
N LEU A 236 19.81 2.81 4.40
CA LEU A 236 19.24 1.93 5.42
C LEU A 236 20.32 1.13 6.15
N ARG A 237 21.34 0.62 5.46
CA ARG A 237 22.44 -0.10 6.10
C ARG A 237 23.15 0.79 7.12
N ALA A 238 23.44 2.03 6.75
CA ALA A 238 24.08 2.98 7.67
C ALA A 238 23.16 3.32 8.86
N LEU A 239 21.88 3.61 8.62
CA LEU A 239 20.91 3.90 9.69
C LEU A 239 20.77 2.73 10.66
N LEU A 240 20.67 1.50 10.16
CA LEU A 240 20.55 0.30 10.99
C LEU A 240 21.79 0.09 11.87
N GLY A 241 22.99 0.31 11.31
CA GLY A 241 24.24 0.21 12.08
C GLY A 241 24.32 1.27 13.18
N ILE A 242 24.05 2.53 12.81
CA ILE A 242 24.05 3.66 13.76
C ILE A 242 23.00 3.44 14.86
N ALA A 243 21.80 3.00 14.50
CA ALA A 243 20.73 2.67 15.43
C ALA A 243 21.13 1.56 16.40
N LYS A 244 21.75 0.48 15.89
CA LYS A 244 22.24 -0.63 16.71
C LYS A 244 23.31 -0.19 17.71
N VAL A 245 24.27 0.63 17.29
CA VAL A 245 25.32 1.18 18.18
C VAL A 245 24.71 2.03 19.31
N LEU A 246 23.68 2.82 19.01
CA LEU A 246 23.10 3.76 19.96
C LEU A 246 21.96 3.17 20.80
N GLY A 247 21.53 1.94 20.52
CA GLY A 247 20.32 1.36 21.13
C GLY A 247 19.05 2.16 20.77
N ARG A 248 18.92 2.58 19.51
CA ARG A 248 17.82 3.38 18.99
C ARG A 248 17.05 2.64 17.91
N GLU A 249 15.86 3.12 17.58
CA GLU A 249 15.08 2.67 16.43
C GLU A 249 15.33 3.58 15.21
N VAL A 250 15.02 3.09 14.01
CA VAL A 250 15.13 3.88 12.77
C VAL A 250 13.77 4.44 12.39
N ILE A 251 13.67 5.75 12.20
CA ILE A 251 12.56 6.31 11.40
C ILE A 251 12.98 6.17 9.95
N LEU A 252 12.24 5.35 9.20
CA LEU A 252 12.57 5.04 7.80
C LEU A 252 12.58 6.33 6.97
N PRO A 253 13.54 6.46 6.02
CA PRO A 253 13.51 7.56 5.07
C PRO A 253 12.28 7.48 4.16
N ARG A 254 11.89 8.62 3.59
CA ARG A 254 11.04 8.65 2.40
C ARG A 254 11.66 7.78 1.31
N MET A 255 10.84 7.03 0.58
CA MET A 255 11.28 6.15 -0.51
C MET A 255 10.54 6.52 -1.80
N LEU A 256 11.26 6.60 -2.93
CA LEU A 256 10.69 6.95 -4.24
C LEU A 256 10.72 5.78 -5.22
N CYS A 257 9.63 5.62 -5.97
CA CYS A 257 9.43 4.56 -6.94
C CYS A 257 9.26 5.17 -8.32
N TYR A 258 10.15 4.81 -9.24
CA TYR A 258 10.08 5.21 -10.65
C TYR A 258 9.37 4.19 -11.54
N CYS A 259 8.97 3.08 -10.98
CA CYS A 259 8.26 2.03 -11.69
C CYS A 259 7.31 1.37 -10.70
N ASP A 260 6.12 1.08 -11.19
CA ASP A 260 5.12 0.32 -10.46
C ASP A 260 5.60 -1.12 -10.21
N PHE A 261 4.93 -1.81 -9.30
CA PHE A 261 5.18 -3.21 -9.02
C PHE A 261 3.84 -3.95 -8.91
N MET A 262 3.62 -4.92 -9.81
CA MET A 262 2.43 -5.77 -9.84
C MET A 262 2.77 -7.12 -10.48
N TRP A 263 2.00 -8.16 -10.17
CA TRP A 263 2.02 -9.47 -10.85
C TRP A 263 1.43 -9.44 -12.27
N LYS A 264 1.29 -8.26 -12.88
CA LYS A 264 0.69 -8.06 -14.20
C LYS A 264 1.66 -7.32 -15.11
N GLU A 265 1.44 -7.47 -16.39
CA GLU A 265 2.12 -6.69 -17.43
C GLU A 265 1.95 -5.19 -17.21
N MET A 266 3.05 -4.48 -17.40
CA MET A 266 3.17 -3.04 -17.26
C MET A 266 3.63 -2.40 -18.58
N LYS A 267 3.17 -1.19 -18.80
CA LYS A 267 3.54 -0.34 -19.93
C LYS A 267 3.98 1.02 -19.39
N ASN A 268 5.06 1.59 -19.92
CA ASN A 268 5.62 2.85 -19.40
C ASN A 268 5.81 2.83 -17.87
N CYS A 269 6.22 1.68 -17.32
CA CYS A 269 6.38 1.44 -15.88
C CYS A 269 5.12 1.60 -15.01
N ARG A 270 3.94 1.35 -15.58
CA ARG A 270 2.63 1.40 -14.91
C ARG A 270 1.84 0.15 -15.24
N VAL A 271 1.12 -0.41 -14.27
CA VAL A 271 0.18 -1.49 -14.53
C VAL A 271 -1.00 -1.02 -15.39
N GLY A 272 -1.59 -1.91 -16.19
CA GLY A 272 -2.82 -1.61 -16.94
C GLY A 272 -3.95 -1.09 -16.04
N GLY A 273 -4.56 0.02 -16.45
CA GLY A 273 -5.51 0.81 -15.68
C GLY A 273 -4.87 1.93 -14.83
N ALA A 274 -3.55 1.94 -14.65
CA ALA A 274 -2.83 3.00 -13.92
C ALA A 274 -2.06 3.94 -14.86
N GLU A 275 -2.42 4.05 -16.13
CA GLU A 275 -1.67 4.79 -17.15
C GLU A 275 -1.52 6.29 -16.82
N SER A 276 -2.46 6.84 -16.05
CA SER A 276 -2.43 8.24 -15.58
C SER A 276 -1.63 8.45 -14.29
N MET A 277 -1.08 7.39 -13.70
CA MET A 277 -0.28 7.47 -12.47
C MET A 277 0.96 8.33 -12.66
N ARG A 278 1.28 9.13 -11.64
CA ARG A 278 2.47 9.99 -11.65
C ARG A 278 3.71 9.16 -11.33
N LEU A 279 4.80 9.42 -12.04
CA LEU A 279 6.12 8.85 -11.76
C LEU A 279 7.13 9.98 -11.52
N PRO A 280 8.00 9.87 -10.52
CA PRO A 280 7.95 8.88 -9.46
C PRO A 280 6.79 9.13 -8.47
N PHE A 281 6.50 8.13 -7.64
CA PHE A 281 5.57 8.24 -6.51
C PHE A 281 6.26 7.85 -5.20
N ASP A 282 5.64 8.21 -4.07
CA ASP A 282 6.08 7.76 -2.75
C ASP A 282 5.84 6.26 -2.59
N CYS A 283 6.91 5.46 -2.52
CA CYS A 283 6.82 4.02 -2.37
C CYS A 283 6.25 3.66 -1.00
N PRO A 284 5.18 2.84 -0.95
CA PRO A 284 4.88 2.07 0.23
C PRO A 284 6.03 1.12 0.58
N MET A 285 6.26 0.84 1.86
CA MET A 285 7.37 0.02 2.31
C MET A 285 7.37 -1.37 1.66
N ASP A 286 6.19 -1.98 1.51
CA ASP A 286 6.01 -3.31 0.96
C ASP A 286 6.29 -3.43 -0.54
N HIS A 287 6.32 -2.32 -1.28
CA HIS A 287 6.72 -2.34 -2.68
C HIS A 287 8.21 -2.65 -2.87
N VAL A 288 9.02 -2.34 -1.85
CA VAL A 288 10.45 -2.19 -2.04
C VAL A 288 11.31 -2.75 -0.92
N LEU A 289 10.69 -3.18 0.18
CA LEU A 289 11.32 -3.86 1.31
C LEU A 289 10.48 -5.08 1.70
N ASP A 290 11.17 -6.15 2.14
CA ASP A 290 10.52 -7.36 2.64
C ASP A 290 9.98 -7.13 4.06
N THR A 291 8.76 -6.62 4.18
CA THR A 291 8.23 -6.22 5.51
C THR A 291 8.28 -7.32 6.57
N PRO A 292 8.05 -8.63 6.30
CA PRO A 292 8.22 -9.68 7.30
C PRO A 292 9.64 -9.73 7.85
N ARG A 293 10.68 -9.55 7.01
CA ARG A 293 12.07 -9.52 7.50
C ARG A 293 12.34 -8.33 8.42
N PHE A 294 11.64 -7.22 8.26
CA PHE A 294 11.80 -6.05 9.13
C PHE A 294 11.09 -6.19 10.48
N PHE A 295 10.05 -7.01 10.58
CA PHE A 295 9.24 -7.11 11.81
C PHE A 295 9.31 -8.46 12.52
N GLU A 296 9.80 -9.49 11.85
CA GLU A 296 10.16 -10.77 12.46
C GLU A 296 11.64 -10.76 12.90
N PRO A 297 12.08 -11.69 13.78
CA PRO A 297 13.47 -11.75 14.23
C PRO A 297 14.45 -11.80 13.05
N ASN A 298 15.32 -10.79 12.97
CA ASN A 298 16.16 -10.54 11.79
C ASN A 298 17.67 -10.51 12.09
N GLY A 299 18.07 -10.49 13.36
CA GLY A 299 19.47 -10.49 13.81
C GLY A 299 20.16 -9.13 13.74
N VAL A 300 19.49 -8.09 13.21
CA VAL A 300 19.96 -6.71 13.34
C VAL A 300 19.51 -6.13 14.68
N ASP A 301 18.33 -6.55 15.15
CA ASP A 301 17.71 -6.18 16.44
C ASP A 301 17.48 -4.67 16.56
N VAL A 302 17.03 -4.06 15.46
CA VAL A 302 16.67 -2.64 15.38
C VAL A 302 15.23 -2.50 14.93
N GLY A 303 14.40 -1.86 15.76
CA GLY A 303 13.02 -1.52 15.42
C GLY A 303 12.95 -0.39 14.39
N VAL A 304 11.84 -0.32 13.66
CA VAL A 304 11.61 0.73 12.66
C VAL A 304 10.27 1.44 12.86
N ARG A 305 10.20 2.70 12.42
CA ARG A 305 9.00 3.52 12.30
C ARG A 305 8.84 4.03 10.87
N GLU A 306 7.61 4.29 10.47
CA GLU A 306 7.26 4.81 9.16
C GLU A 306 7.82 6.21 8.91
N PRO A 307 8.03 6.64 7.65
CA PRO A 307 8.56 7.98 7.35
C PRO A 307 7.72 9.13 7.91
N SER A 308 6.40 8.93 8.04
CA SER A 308 5.44 9.89 8.58
C SER A 308 5.31 9.86 10.10
N PHE A 309 6.12 9.06 10.81
CA PHE A 309 5.98 8.83 12.25
C PHE A 309 5.94 10.13 13.06
N LEU A 310 6.89 11.05 12.85
CA LEU A 310 6.96 12.31 13.60
C LEU A 310 5.80 13.28 13.32
N SER A 311 5.07 13.09 12.21
CA SER A 311 3.86 13.86 11.91
C SER A 311 2.60 13.29 12.57
N ASN A 312 2.68 12.08 13.14
CA ASN A 312 1.54 11.47 13.80
C ASN A 312 1.23 12.24 15.10
N PRO A 313 -0.02 12.71 15.30
CA PRO A 313 -0.39 13.51 16.46
C PRO A 313 -0.26 12.77 17.80
N ARG A 314 -0.12 11.44 17.78
CA ARG A 314 0.15 10.63 18.97
C ARG A 314 1.61 10.61 19.40
N VAL A 315 2.54 11.09 18.55
CA VAL A 315 3.94 11.25 18.96
C VAL A 315 4.04 12.40 19.97
N PRO A 316 4.48 12.13 21.21
CA PRO A 316 4.50 13.13 22.26
C PRO A 316 5.54 14.23 21.98
N PRO A 317 5.34 15.47 22.46
CA PRO A 317 6.25 16.58 22.22
C PRO A 317 7.69 16.35 22.68
N ASN A 318 7.89 15.56 23.74
CA ASN A 318 9.23 15.18 24.21
C ASN A 318 10.01 14.32 23.20
N VAL A 319 9.33 13.73 22.20
CA VAL A 319 9.95 13.06 21.07
C VAL A 319 9.98 14.00 19.86
N SER A 320 8.82 14.50 19.42
CA SER A 320 8.71 15.26 18.16
C SER A 320 9.45 16.60 18.17
N SER A 321 9.62 17.23 19.35
CA SER A 321 10.34 18.50 19.50
C SER A 321 11.81 18.31 19.93
N SER A 322 12.24 17.08 20.24
CA SER A 322 13.60 16.78 20.72
C SER A 322 14.45 16.22 19.59
N VAL A 323 14.84 17.10 18.65
CA VAL A 323 15.59 16.74 17.44
C VAL A 323 16.97 17.39 17.44
N ALA A 324 18.03 16.58 17.39
CA ALA A 324 19.40 17.04 17.15
C ALA A 324 19.78 16.79 15.69
N LYS A 325 20.11 17.86 14.97
CA LYS A 325 20.60 17.77 13.59
C LYS A 325 22.12 17.72 13.57
N VAL A 326 22.69 16.72 12.92
CA VAL A 326 24.13 16.43 12.97
C VAL A 326 24.70 16.14 11.59
N SER A 327 25.95 16.53 11.38
CA SER A 327 26.77 16.11 10.24
C SER A 327 27.88 15.23 10.76
N LEU A 328 28.05 14.05 10.18
CA LEU A 328 29.05 13.07 10.59
C LEU A 328 30.10 12.90 9.50
N ALA A 329 31.33 12.59 9.92
CA ALA A 329 32.36 12.15 9.00
C ALA A 329 32.01 10.78 8.41
N LYS A 330 32.66 10.42 7.30
CA LYS A 330 32.47 9.11 6.66
C LYS A 330 33.30 8.04 7.36
N ALA A 331 32.88 6.79 7.18
CA ALA A 331 33.57 5.58 7.63
C ALA A 331 33.92 5.55 9.13
N LEU A 332 33.01 6.00 9.99
CA LEU A 332 33.13 5.89 11.44
C LEU A 332 32.82 4.45 11.88
N ASN A 333 33.68 3.89 12.74
CA ASN A 333 33.33 2.68 13.48
C ASN A 333 32.42 3.00 14.68
N ASP A 334 31.95 1.98 15.39
CA ASP A 334 31.07 2.10 16.55
C ASP A 334 31.63 3.00 17.67
N VAL A 335 32.92 2.89 18.01
CA VAL A 335 33.57 3.71 19.05
C VAL A 335 33.65 5.19 18.66
N GLU A 336 34.03 5.46 17.41
CA GLU A 336 34.12 6.83 16.88
C GLU A 336 32.74 7.47 16.76
N LEU A 337 31.74 6.69 16.33
CA LEU A 337 30.36 7.12 16.23
C LEU A 337 29.79 7.50 17.60
N ILE A 338 30.02 6.69 18.64
CA ILE A 338 29.61 7.02 20.01
C ILE A 338 30.23 8.35 20.46
N ARG A 339 31.52 8.56 20.19
CA ARG A 339 32.21 9.81 20.54
C ARG A 339 31.62 11.00 19.79
N ALA A 340 31.38 10.87 18.49
CA ALA A 340 30.83 11.93 17.65
C ALA A 340 29.41 12.33 18.06
N LEU A 341 28.60 11.38 18.54
CA LEU A 341 27.20 11.61 18.93
C LEU A 341 26.99 11.83 20.43
N ALA A 342 28.04 11.72 21.26
CA ALA A 342 27.96 11.96 22.70
C ALA A 342 27.31 13.32 23.08
N PRO A 343 27.58 14.44 22.38
CA PRO A 343 26.91 15.72 22.68
C PRO A 343 25.40 15.72 22.45
N HIS A 344 24.89 14.76 21.68
CA HIS A 344 23.48 14.67 21.26
C HIS A 344 22.76 13.45 21.87
N ARG A 345 23.39 12.77 22.84
CA ARG A 345 22.85 11.55 23.45
C ARG A 345 21.47 11.73 24.07
N ASP A 346 21.12 12.95 24.49
CA ASP A 346 19.88 13.26 25.19
C ASP A 346 18.71 13.56 24.25
N ALA A 347 18.99 13.86 22.98
CA ALA A 347 17.96 14.07 21.97
C ALA A 347 17.15 12.79 21.74
N ALA A 348 15.83 12.93 21.63
CA ALA A 348 14.96 11.81 21.30
C ALA A 348 15.20 11.35 19.85
N VAL A 349 15.39 12.29 18.93
CA VAL A 349 15.68 12.04 17.52
C VAL A 349 17.03 12.63 17.15
N ILE A 350 17.89 11.81 16.54
CA ILE A 350 19.12 12.28 15.88
C ILE A 350 18.87 12.25 14.37
N GLU A 351 18.81 13.42 13.75
CA GLU A 351 18.69 13.60 12.29
C GLU A 351 20.08 13.83 11.69
N ILE A 352 20.56 12.89 10.90
CA ILE A 352 21.88 12.94 10.28
C ILE A 352 21.73 13.49 8.86
N ALA A 353 22.53 14.51 8.53
CA ALA A 353 22.46 15.20 7.24
C ALA A 353 22.58 14.23 6.05
N ASP A 354 23.60 13.36 6.06
CA ASP A 354 23.79 12.28 5.09
C ASP A 354 24.46 11.08 5.79
N VAL A 355 23.78 9.94 5.76
CA VAL A 355 24.21 8.69 6.40
C VAL A 355 24.96 7.75 5.46
N ALA A 356 24.89 7.93 4.14
CA ALA A 356 25.44 6.97 3.19
C ALA A 356 26.97 6.90 3.34
N GLY A 357 27.51 5.72 3.66
CA GLY A 357 28.94 5.54 3.93
C GLY A 357 29.44 6.13 5.25
N THR A 358 28.55 6.58 6.14
CA THR A 358 28.92 7.14 7.45
C THR A 358 29.38 6.08 8.44
N PHE A 359 28.75 4.89 8.44
CA PHE A 359 29.08 3.79 9.35
C PHE A 359 29.84 2.69 8.60
N CYS A 360 31.06 2.35 9.06
CA CYS A 360 31.89 1.33 8.42
C CYS A 360 31.86 -0.04 9.10
N GLY A 361 31.38 -0.13 10.35
CA GLY A 361 31.29 -1.41 11.06
C GLY A 361 31.55 -1.30 12.56
N PHE A 362 31.64 -2.47 13.18
CA PHE A 362 31.97 -2.63 14.59
C PHE A 362 33.45 -2.97 14.78
N THR A 363 34.07 -2.45 15.83
CA THR A 363 35.44 -2.81 16.20
C THR A 363 35.57 -4.27 16.66
N ASP A 364 34.51 -4.83 17.26
CA ASP A 364 34.40 -6.26 17.52
C ASP A 364 34.08 -7.02 16.21
N THR A 365 34.98 -7.92 15.81
CA THR A 365 34.89 -8.65 14.54
C THR A 365 33.69 -9.60 14.47
N HIS A 366 33.27 -10.18 15.60
CA HIS A 366 32.13 -11.08 15.63
C HIS A 366 30.82 -10.30 15.48
N VAL A 367 30.69 -9.19 16.19
CA VAL A 367 29.52 -8.29 16.07
C VAL A 367 29.45 -7.69 14.66
N ASP A 368 30.58 -7.30 14.09
CA ASP A 368 30.63 -6.76 12.72
C ASP A 368 30.16 -7.79 11.69
N GLU A 369 30.66 -9.02 11.76
CA GLU A 369 30.27 -10.08 10.84
C GLU A 369 28.79 -10.45 10.96
N GLN A 370 28.28 -10.53 12.19
CA GLN A 370 26.86 -10.74 12.45
C GLN A 370 26.02 -9.62 11.84
N PHE A 371 26.37 -8.36 12.09
CA PHE A 371 25.65 -7.21 11.55
C PHE A 371 25.71 -7.18 10.03
N ARG A 372 26.89 -7.41 9.42
CA ARG A 372 27.06 -7.42 7.97
C ARG A 372 26.14 -8.45 7.33
N THR A 373 26.13 -9.67 7.85
CA THR A 373 25.32 -10.79 7.33
C THR A 373 23.83 -10.54 7.54
N ALA A 374 23.42 -10.10 8.73
CA ALA A 374 22.03 -9.85 9.06
C ALA A 374 21.45 -8.69 8.25
N SER A 375 22.18 -7.58 8.12
CA SER A 375 21.75 -6.41 7.34
C SER A 375 21.72 -6.69 5.84
N GLU A 376 22.67 -7.47 5.30
CA GLU A 376 22.65 -7.91 3.90
C GLU A 376 21.41 -8.76 3.61
N ARG A 377 21.10 -9.74 4.47
CA ARG A 377 19.89 -10.55 4.35
C ARG A 377 18.61 -9.71 4.48
N LEU A 378 18.58 -8.77 5.42
CA LEU A 378 17.42 -7.90 5.66
C LEU A 378 17.12 -7.01 4.45
N LEU A 379 18.16 -6.43 3.84
CA LEU A 379 18.05 -5.47 2.75
C LEU A 379 17.97 -6.10 1.35
N THR A 380 18.30 -7.39 1.23
CA THR A 380 18.16 -8.12 -0.04
C THR A 380 16.70 -8.47 -0.29
N TYR A 381 16.07 -7.76 -1.23
CA TYR A 381 14.69 -8.03 -1.65
C TYR A 381 14.61 -8.27 -3.15
N ALA A 382 14.38 -9.52 -3.54
CA ALA A 382 14.41 -9.96 -4.94
C ALA A 382 13.12 -9.68 -5.72
N ARG A 383 12.21 -8.83 -5.23
CA ARG A 383 10.94 -8.51 -5.90
C ARG A 383 11.06 -7.45 -7.00
N SER A 384 12.19 -7.40 -7.70
CA SER A 384 12.39 -6.51 -8.86
C SER A 384 12.23 -7.16 -10.25
N PRO A 385 11.36 -8.16 -10.51
CA PRO A 385 11.06 -8.47 -11.91
C PRO A 385 10.07 -7.43 -12.46
N PHE A 386 10.49 -6.68 -13.48
CA PHE A 386 9.63 -5.78 -14.23
C PHE A 386 8.96 -6.59 -15.35
N CYS A 387 7.67 -6.89 -15.21
CA CYS A 387 6.89 -7.55 -16.27
C CYS A 387 6.45 -6.48 -17.28
N MET A 388 7.19 -6.30 -18.37
CA MET A 388 6.99 -5.19 -19.33
C MET A 388 6.50 -5.68 -20.70
N MET A 389 5.58 -4.93 -21.31
CA MET A 389 5.09 -5.18 -22.68
C MET A 389 5.89 -4.47 -23.78
N GLU A 390 6.81 -3.58 -23.39
CA GLU A 390 7.61 -2.77 -24.30
C GLU A 390 9.06 -3.25 -24.29
N GLY A 391 9.49 -3.89 -25.38
CA GLY A 391 10.89 -4.27 -25.57
C GLY A 391 11.07 -5.53 -26.41
N SER A 392 11.03 -5.37 -27.74
CA SER A 392 11.70 -6.30 -28.66
C SER A 392 13.23 -6.26 -28.42
N ASP A 393 13.82 -7.44 -28.47
CA ASP A 393 15.24 -7.79 -28.63
C ASP A 393 16.28 -7.39 -27.57
N ASN A 394 16.05 -6.41 -26.66
CA ASN A 394 17.08 -6.01 -25.67
C ASN A 394 16.54 -5.52 -24.30
N ALA A 395 15.31 -5.87 -23.91
CA ALA A 395 14.89 -5.66 -22.53
C ALA A 395 15.69 -6.59 -21.59
N PRO A 396 16.18 -6.13 -20.42
CA PRO A 396 16.82 -7.02 -19.46
C PRO A 396 15.90 -8.23 -19.18
N LEU A 397 16.45 -9.44 -19.21
CA LEU A 397 15.79 -10.74 -18.98
C LEU A 397 15.06 -10.89 -17.63
N PHE A 398 14.86 -9.80 -16.88
CA PHE A 398 14.21 -9.77 -15.58
C PHE A 398 12.67 -9.75 -15.66
N SER A 399 12.05 -9.97 -16.82
CA SER A 399 10.60 -10.16 -16.91
C SER A 399 10.19 -11.56 -16.45
N GLN A 400 10.13 -11.79 -15.14
CA GLN A 400 9.40 -12.94 -14.61
C GLN A 400 7.92 -12.54 -14.52
N CYS A 401 7.20 -12.64 -15.63
CA CYS A 401 5.75 -12.65 -15.58
C CYS A 401 5.33 -14.02 -15.03
N CYS A 402 4.56 -14.03 -13.92
CA CYS A 402 3.90 -15.25 -13.49
C CYS A 402 2.86 -15.63 -14.54
N PHE A 403 3.09 -16.73 -15.24
CA PHE A 403 2.05 -17.43 -16.01
C PHE A 403 1.23 -18.32 -15.09
#